data_AF-Q1AZE3-F1
#
_entry.id   AF-Q1AZE3-F1
#
_cell.length_a   1.000
_cell.length_b   1.000
_cell.length_c   1.000
_cell.angle_alpha   90.00
_cell.angle_beta   90.00
_cell.angle_gamma   90.00
#
_symmetry.space_group_name_H-M   'P 1'
#
loop_
_entity.id
_entity.type
_entity.pdbx_description
1 polymer ?
#
loop_
_entity_poly.entity_id
_entity_poly.type
_entity_poly.pdbx_seq_one_letter_code
_entity_poly.pdbx_strand_id
1 'polypeptide(L)'
;MPEREKSRLVLTTCGTSILTNDVDQERRRMINRLANHKEDELTPEERERLDRHIEERWQLLVDASLEQVKRMSAELNGLINYYGGNLTPRPGRPDEHILLTSDTYLGRRVGDVLKEWLEERGFNVQVWCPGGLATKSREDFRRAMAELIRRCEGALPFRRDAGYHVAFNLTGGFKSVQGFMQVVGMFYADEMFYIFETGSSLITIPRLPIRLETEAIVRDHEQPFRRLGNGEVLPVEECREIPEDLLFEVDSDATLSEWGELIWQRGEKALYSEKLLEPLPGLRYSPNFRKKVQRLKLSPDRLATLNERLDSLSLTVRGKKPNLSGLDFKQLRSNPKPPSTHECDVWSDDERRLFGHYEGSTFIVDDIERGLH
;
A
#
# COMPACT_ATOMS: atom_id res chain seq x y z
N MET A 1 6.98 -33.26 -13.78
CA MET A 1 6.69 -33.24 -12.34
C MET A 1 5.29 -32.67 -12.20
N PRO A 2 4.36 -33.32 -11.48
CA PRO A 2 3.07 -32.68 -11.19
C PRO A 2 3.40 -31.37 -10.46
N GLU A 3 2.84 -30.24 -10.89
CA GLU A 3 2.96 -28.99 -10.17
C GLU A 3 2.61 -29.25 -8.71
N ARG A 4 3.56 -29.07 -7.79
CA ARG A 4 3.24 -29.03 -6.37
C ARG A 4 2.27 -27.88 -6.21
N GLU A 5 1.05 -28.22 -5.84
CA GLU A 5 -0.04 -27.28 -5.69
C GLU A 5 0.39 -26.21 -4.66
N LYS A 6 0.62 -24.99 -5.15
CA LYS A 6 1.22 -23.89 -4.37
C LYS A 6 0.27 -23.49 -3.23
N SER A 7 0.83 -23.07 -2.09
CA SER A 7 0.04 -22.36 -1.07
C SER A 7 -0.55 -21.08 -1.68
N ARG A 8 -1.70 -20.65 -1.19
CA ARG A 8 -2.46 -19.54 -1.77
C ARG A 8 -2.36 -18.31 -0.89
N LEU A 9 -2.30 -17.14 -1.53
CA LEU A 9 -2.61 -15.88 -0.88
C LEU A 9 -3.84 -15.30 -1.57
N VAL A 10 -4.94 -15.17 -0.83
CA VAL A 10 -6.22 -14.71 -1.38
C VAL A 10 -6.55 -13.32 -0.85
N LEU A 11 -6.50 -12.30 -1.72
CA LEU A 11 -6.99 -10.97 -1.40
C LEU A 11 -8.49 -10.91 -1.73
N THR A 12 -9.32 -10.64 -0.73
CA THR A 12 -10.78 -10.56 -0.88
C THR A 12 -11.26 -9.14 -0.62
N THR A 13 -11.96 -8.55 -1.58
CA THR A 13 -12.68 -7.29 -1.37
C THR A 13 -13.96 -7.55 -0.58
N CYS A 14 -14.18 -6.80 0.50
CA CYS A 14 -15.30 -7.01 1.41
C CYS A 14 -16.36 -5.92 1.26
N GLY A 15 -17.62 -6.33 1.09
CA GLY A 15 -18.80 -5.47 1.16
C GLY A 15 -19.61 -5.78 2.42
N THR A 16 -20.89 -5.41 2.42
CA THR A 16 -21.80 -5.65 3.55
C THR A 16 -22.75 -6.83 3.28
N SER A 17 -22.41 -7.72 2.35
CA SER A 17 -23.30 -8.80 1.90
C SER A 17 -23.72 -9.73 3.05
N ILE A 18 -22.78 -10.06 3.94
CA ILE A 18 -23.02 -10.89 5.13
C ILE A 18 -24.07 -10.31 6.08
N LEU A 19 -24.21 -8.99 6.08
CA LEU A 19 -25.17 -8.25 6.89
C LEU A 19 -26.48 -7.97 6.16
N THR A 20 -26.53 -8.09 4.83
CA THR A 20 -27.67 -7.63 4.00
C THR A 20 -28.39 -8.73 3.23
N ASN A 21 -27.77 -9.90 3.05
CA ASN A 21 -28.39 -11.07 2.42
C ASN A 21 -29.30 -11.84 3.39
N ASP A 22 -30.45 -12.30 2.88
CA ASP A 22 -31.48 -13.02 3.64
C ASP A 22 -31.98 -12.26 4.87
N VAL A 23 -32.07 -10.94 4.77
CA VAL A 23 -32.55 -10.04 5.83
C VAL A 23 -33.79 -9.28 5.36
N ASP A 24 -34.68 -8.95 6.30
CA ASP A 24 -35.88 -8.16 6.01
C ASP A 24 -35.56 -6.76 5.45
N GLN A 25 -36.55 -6.17 4.79
CA GLN A 25 -36.37 -4.90 4.07
C GLN A 25 -36.06 -3.73 5.02
N GLU A 26 -36.56 -3.75 6.25
CA GLU A 26 -36.34 -2.68 7.22
C GLU A 26 -34.87 -2.68 7.67
N ARG A 27 -34.35 -3.84 8.10
CA ARG A 27 -32.93 -4.00 8.45
C ARG A 27 -32.03 -3.66 7.27
N ARG A 28 -32.35 -4.13 6.06
CA ARG A 28 -31.55 -3.84 4.87
C ARG A 28 -31.48 -2.34 4.57
N ARG A 29 -32.58 -1.60 4.74
CA ARG A 29 -32.60 -0.13 4.58
C ARG A 29 -31.74 0.55 5.64
N MET A 30 -31.81 0.12 6.89
CA MET A 30 -30.97 0.63 7.98
C MET A 30 -29.48 0.47 7.67
N ILE A 31 -29.06 -0.73 7.29
CA ILE A 31 -27.65 -1.05 7.00
C ILE A 31 -27.15 -0.24 5.81
N ASN A 32 -27.93 -0.15 4.73
CA ASN A 32 -27.54 0.63 3.56
C ASN A 32 -27.40 2.13 3.87
N ARG A 33 -28.26 2.67 4.75
CA ARG A 33 -28.18 4.06 5.19
C ARG A 33 -26.88 4.33 5.96
N LEU A 34 -26.45 3.37 6.79
CA LEU A 34 -25.30 3.50 7.69
C LEU A 34 -23.99 2.94 7.12
N ALA A 35 -24.00 2.34 5.92
CA ALA A 35 -22.86 1.65 5.31
C ALA A 35 -21.58 2.50 5.19
N ASN A 36 -21.77 3.81 4.99
CA ASN A 36 -20.68 4.77 4.79
C ASN A 36 -20.30 5.53 6.07
N HIS A 37 -20.95 5.27 7.20
CA HIS A 37 -20.66 5.97 8.46
C HIS A 37 -19.44 5.37 9.15
N LYS A 38 -18.60 6.25 9.70
CA LYS A 38 -17.57 5.94 10.70
C LYS A 38 -18.20 5.84 12.08
N GLU A 39 -17.44 5.30 13.02
CA GLU A 39 -17.93 5.02 14.38
C GLU A 39 -18.41 6.29 15.12
N ASP A 40 -17.72 7.41 14.91
CA ASP A 40 -18.04 8.72 15.48
C ASP A 40 -19.25 9.40 14.82
N GLU A 41 -19.70 8.89 13.67
CA GLU A 41 -20.90 9.37 12.95
C GLU A 41 -22.17 8.58 13.30
N LEU A 42 -22.07 7.58 14.19
CA LEU A 42 -23.20 6.76 14.64
C LEU A 42 -23.74 7.26 15.98
N THR A 43 -25.06 7.29 16.13
CA THR A 43 -25.65 7.46 17.46
C THR A 43 -25.44 6.19 18.31
N PRO A 44 -25.46 6.29 19.65
CA PRO A 44 -25.37 5.10 20.51
C PRO A 44 -26.43 4.03 20.18
N GLU A 45 -27.65 4.47 19.85
CA GLU A 45 -28.77 3.58 19.51
C GLU A 45 -28.57 2.90 18.15
N GLU A 46 -28.05 3.63 17.15
CA GLU A 46 -27.71 3.06 15.84
C GLU A 46 -26.59 2.04 15.97
N ARG A 47 -25.54 2.37 16.73
CA ARG A 47 -24.44 1.47 17.04
C ARG A 47 -24.95 0.19 17.72
N GLU A 48 -25.75 0.30 18.78
CA GLU A 48 -26.27 -0.86 19.50
C GLU A 48 -27.11 -1.77 18.59
N ARG A 49 -27.95 -1.19 17.72
CA ARG A 49 -28.74 -1.96 16.74
C ARG A 49 -27.86 -2.68 15.73
N LEU A 50 -26.82 -2.02 15.21
CA LEU A 50 -25.87 -2.64 14.30
C LEU A 50 -25.08 -3.75 14.99
N ASP A 51 -24.58 -3.50 16.20
CA ASP A 51 -23.87 -4.48 17.02
C ASP A 51 -24.68 -5.74 17.26
N ARG A 52 -25.95 -5.57 17.66
CA ARG A 52 -26.88 -6.69 17.86
C ARG A 52 -27.09 -7.48 16.58
N HIS A 53 -27.30 -6.80 15.45
CA HIS A 53 -27.46 -7.46 14.16
C HIS A 53 -26.19 -8.21 13.73
N ILE A 54 -25.00 -7.62 13.92
CA ILE A 54 -23.73 -8.27 13.61
C ILE A 54 -23.57 -9.55 14.43
N GLU A 55 -23.89 -9.51 15.71
CA GLU A 55 -23.86 -10.69 16.59
C GLU A 55 -24.87 -11.76 16.14
N GLU A 56 -26.11 -11.37 15.83
CA GLU A 56 -27.13 -12.28 15.28
C GLU A 56 -26.61 -12.97 13.99
N ARG A 57 -25.93 -12.22 13.12
CA ARG A 57 -25.35 -12.76 11.89
C ARG A 57 -24.15 -13.67 12.13
N TRP A 58 -23.32 -13.36 13.13
CA TRP A 58 -22.21 -14.21 13.54
C TRP A 58 -22.70 -15.57 14.04
N GLN A 59 -23.66 -15.59 14.95
CA GLN A 59 -24.23 -16.84 15.47
C GLN A 59 -24.83 -17.71 14.35
N LEU A 60 -25.57 -17.10 13.41
CA LEU A 60 -26.10 -17.80 12.25
C LEU A 60 -24.98 -18.36 11.34
N LEU A 61 -23.84 -17.67 11.24
CA LEU A 61 -22.74 -18.05 10.37
C LEU A 61 -21.96 -19.25 10.92
N VAL A 62 -21.76 -19.31 12.24
CA VAL A 62 -21.03 -20.39 12.92
C VAL A 62 -21.78 -21.72 12.77
N ASP A 63 -23.11 -21.70 12.93
CA ASP A 63 -23.95 -22.89 12.84
C ASP A 63 -24.34 -23.29 11.39
N ALA A 64 -24.03 -22.44 10.41
CA ALA A 64 -24.43 -22.64 9.03
C ALA A 64 -23.60 -23.72 8.32
N SER A 65 -24.28 -24.56 7.52
CA SER A 65 -23.63 -25.37 6.49
C SER A 65 -22.98 -24.48 5.43
N LEU A 66 -21.98 -25.01 4.70
CA LEU A 66 -21.30 -24.24 3.64
C LEU A 66 -22.28 -23.70 2.57
N GLU A 67 -23.35 -24.42 2.25
CA GLU A 67 -24.38 -23.95 1.29
C GLU A 67 -25.27 -22.84 1.87
N GLN A 68 -25.43 -22.76 3.19
CA GLN A 68 -26.03 -21.59 3.84
C GLN A 68 -25.05 -20.42 3.84
N VAL A 69 -23.78 -20.65 4.19
CA VAL A 69 -22.74 -19.60 4.17
C VAL A 69 -22.60 -18.94 2.80
N LYS A 70 -22.64 -19.73 1.70
CA LYS A 70 -22.62 -19.21 0.32
C LYS A 70 -23.75 -18.23 0.02
N ARG A 71 -24.94 -18.41 0.62
CA ARG A 71 -26.07 -17.48 0.46
C ARG A 71 -25.93 -16.25 1.34
N MET A 72 -25.38 -16.43 2.53
CA MET A 72 -25.18 -15.37 3.50
C MET A 72 -24.14 -14.34 3.06
N SER A 73 -23.01 -14.74 2.47
CA SER A 73 -21.93 -13.82 2.09
C SER A 73 -21.40 -14.09 0.70
N ALA A 74 -21.35 -13.04 -0.12
CA ALA A 74 -20.73 -13.06 -1.45
C ALA A 74 -19.23 -13.36 -1.38
N GLU A 75 -18.53 -12.78 -0.40
CA GLU A 75 -17.11 -13.01 -0.16
C GLU A 75 -16.84 -14.49 0.13
N LEU A 76 -17.56 -15.07 1.09
CA LEU A 76 -17.43 -16.48 1.45
C LEU A 76 -17.93 -17.40 0.34
N ASN A 77 -18.93 -17.00 -0.44
CA ASN A 77 -19.36 -17.75 -1.62
C ASN A 77 -18.22 -17.92 -2.62
N GLY A 78 -17.53 -16.81 -2.95
CA GLY A 78 -16.35 -16.84 -3.80
C GLY A 78 -15.27 -17.78 -3.25
N LEU A 79 -14.94 -17.65 -1.96
CA LEU A 79 -13.92 -18.49 -1.32
C LEU A 79 -14.33 -19.97 -1.33
N ILE A 80 -15.53 -20.32 -0.90
CA ILE A 80 -15.96 -21.73 -0.80
C ILE A 80 -15.90 -22.40 -2.18
N ASN A 81 -16.33 -21.73 -3.26
CA ASN A 81 -16.24 -22.30 -4.59
C ASN A 81 -14.79 -22.36 -5.10
N TYR A 82 -13.96 -21.36 -4.81
CA TYR A 82 -12.54 -21.35 -5.15
C TYR A 82 -11.77 -22.50 -4.49
N TYR A 83 -12.11 -22.81 -3.24
CA TYR A 83 -11.56 -23.95 -2.50
C TYR A 83 -12.26 -25.29 -2.81
N GLY A 84 -13.21 -25.32 -3.76
CA GLY A 84 -13.92 -26.54 -4.14
C GLY A 84 -14.74 -27.16 -3.00
N GLY A 85 -15.22 -26.34 -2.06
CA GLY A 85 -15.96 -26.78 -0.88
C GLY A 85 -15.09 -27.30 0.26
N ASN A 86 -13.76 -27.34 0.12
CA ASN A 86 -12.85 -27.80 1.16
C ASN A 86 -11.95 -26.67 1.67
N LEU A 87 -12.40 -26.04 2.77
CA LEU A 87 -11.69 -24.96 3.45
C LEU A 87 -10.74 -25.47 4.54
N THR A 88 -10.06 -26.58 4.29
CA THR A 88 -9.04 -27.11 5.20
C THR A 88 -7.68 -26.49 4.85
N PRO A 89 -6.99 -25.83 5.79
CA PRO A 89 -5.66 -25.29 5.54
C PRO A 89 -4.66 -26.39 5.17
N ARG A 90 -3.71 -26.04 4.31
CA ARG A 90 -2.63 -26.95 3.94
C ARG A 90 -1.71 -27.23 5.14
N PRO A 91 -1.35 -28.50 5.40
CA PRO A 91 -0.39 -28.82 6.45
C PRO A 91 0.96 -28.14 6.23
N GLY A 92 1.54 -27.58 7.30
CA GLY A 92 2.89 -26.99 7.32
C GLY A 92 3.02 -25.58 6.73
N ARG A 93 2.15 -25.18 5.80
CA ARG A 93 2.08 -23.83 5.25
C ARG A 93 0.63 -23.46 4.91
N PRO A 94 -0.15 -22.97 5.89
CA PRO A 94 -1.55 -22.61 5.68
C PRO A 94 -1.65 -21.48 4.65
N ASP A 95 -2.78 -21.45 3.94
CA ASP A 95 -3.05 -20.38 2.99
C ASP A 95 -3.29 -19.05 3.74
N GLU A 96 -2.88 -17.96 3.10
CA GLU A 96 -2.98 -16.60 3.64
C GLU A 96 -4.17 -15.88 3.02
N HIS A 97 -4.88 -15.09 3.83
CA HIS A 97 -6.01 -14.28 3.41
C HIS A 97 -5.78 -12.82 3.76
N ILE A 98 -6.05 -11.94 2.81
CA ILE A 98 -6.08 -10.49 3.01
C ILE A 98 -7.51 -10.03 2.76
N LEU A 99 -8.16 -9.49 3.78
CA LEU A 99 -9.50 -8.92 3.68
C LEU A 99 -9.39 -7.40 3.49
N LEU A 100 -9.78 -6.89 2.32
CA LEU A 100 -9.78 -5.46 2.03
C LEU A 100 -11.15 -4.86 2.37
N THR A 101 -11.18 -4.02 3.40
CA THR A 101 -12.38 -3.36 3.91
C THR A 101 -12.27 -1.84 3.82
N SER A 102 -13.41 -1.15 3.83
CA SER A 102 -13.44 0.30 4.06
C SER A 102 -13.20 0.64 5.53
N ASP A 103 -12.82 1.89 5.79
CA ASP A 103 -12.64 2.44 7.14
C ASP A 103 -13.95 2.79 7.87
N THR A 104 -15.09 2.44 7.28
CA THR A 104 -16.43 2.60 7.87
C THR A 104 -16.62 1.62 9.01
N TYR A 105 -17.54 1.95 9.93
CA TYR A 105 -17.85 1.09 11.05
C TYR A 105 -18.28 -0.31 10.57
N LEU A 106 -19.22 -0.37 9.62
CA LEU A 106 -19.67 -1.65 9.06
C LEU A 106 -18.60 -2.39 8.26
N GLY A 107 -17.75 -1.68 7.51
CA GLY A 107 -16.64 -2.29 6.79
C GLY A 107 -15.65 -2.99 7.72
N ARG A 108 -15.28 -2.35 8.84
CA ARG A 108 -14.43 -2.95 9.88
C ARG A 108 -15.06 -4.18 10.49
N ARG A 109 -16.34 -4.09 10.88
CA ARG A 109 -17.06 -5.20 11.54
C ARG A 109 -17.30 -6.39 10.63
N VAL A 110 -17.53 -6.18 9.33
CA VAL A 110 -17.52 -7.29 8.37
C VAL A 110 -16.13 -7.91 8.28
N GLY A 111 -15.07 -7.10 8.23
CA GLY A 111 -13.70 -7.59 8.25
C GLY A 111 -13.42 -8.49 9.44
N ASP A 112 -13.85 -8.09 10.64
CA ASP A 112 -13.68 -8.86 11.87
C ASP A 112 -14.44 -10.20 11.82
N VAL A 113 -15.72 -10.18 11.42
CA VAL A 113 -16.55 -11.39 11.26
C VAL A 113 -15.93 -12.39 10.28
N LEU A 114 -15.50 -11.91 9.11
CA LEU A 114 -14.88 -12.77 8.10
C LEU A 114 -13.51 -13.28 8.54
N LYS A 115 -12.75 -12.45 9.25
CA LYS A 115 -11.45 -12.83 9.82
C LYS A 115 -11.63 -13.97 10.82
N GLU A 116 -12.50 -13.80 11.80
CA GLU A 116 -12.77 -14.80 12.83
C GLU A 116 -13.21 -16.13 12.22
N TRP A 117 -14.16 -16.11 11.29
CA TRP A 117 -14.65 -17.32 10.61
C TRP A 117 -13.56 -18.11 9.88
N LEU A 118 -12.60 -17.41 9.25
CA LEU A 118 -11.47 -18.01 8.53
C LEU A 118 -10.38 -18.49 9.51
N GLU A 119 -10.09 -17.72 10.56
CA GLU A 119 -9.10 -18.10 11.59
C GLU A 119 -9.53 -19.33 12.40
N GLU A 120 -10.82 -19.47 12.72
CA GLU A 120 -11.37 -20.67 13.36
C GLU A 120 -11.16 -21.94 12.52
N ARG A 121 -11.00 -21.79 11.21
CA ARG A 121 -10.69 -22.87 10.26
C ARG A 121 -9.18 -23.08 10.08
N GLY A 122 -8.35 -22.29 10.74
CA GLY A 122 -6.89 -22.41 10.75
C GLY A 122 -6.17 -21.67 9.62
N PHE A 123 -6.82 -20.71 8.94
CA PHE A 123 -6.16 -19.85 7.98
C PHE A 123 -5.45 -18.67 8.65
N ASN A 124 -4.42 -18.14 7.98
CA ASN A 124 -3.76 -16.90 8.40
C ASN A 124 -4.47 -15.72 7.76
N VAL A 125 -5.04 -14.81 8.55
CA VAL A 125 -5.87 -13.73 8.01
C VAL A 125 -5.38 -12.36 8.46
N GLN A 126 -5.28 -11.44 7.51
CA GLN A 126 -4.98 -10.03 7.73
C GLN A 126 -6.13 -9.17 7.21
N VAL A 127 -6.42 -8.07 7.90
CA VAL A 127 -7.41 -7.09 7.47
C VAL A 127 -6.68 -5.83 7.01
N TRP A 128 -6.86 -5.46 5.76
CA TRP A 128 -6.42 -4.18 5.21
C TRP A 128 -7.60 -3.23 5.19
N CYS A 129 -7.45 -2.13 5.93
CA CYS A 129 -8.47 -1.11 6.09
C CYS A 129 -7.86 0.28 5.81
N PRO A 130 -7.52 0.59 4.55
CA PRO A 130 -7.00 1.91 4.20
C PRO A 130 -8.09 2.98 4.38
N GLY A 131 -7.69 4.15 4.87
CA GLY A 131 -8.61 5.25 5.15
C GLY A 131 -9.15 5.88 3.88
N GLY A 132 -10.42 6.27 3.86
CA GLY A 132 -11.01 6.99 2.73
C GLY A 132 -11.53 6.12 1.58
N LEU A 133 -11.55 4.79 1.69
CA LEU A 133 -12.12 3.95 0.62
C LEU A 133 -13.64 4.11 0.43
N ALA A 134 -14.36 4.58 1.46
CA ALA A 134 -15.81 4.78 1.43
C ALA A 134 -16.23 6.26 1.58
N THR A 135 -15.27 7.18 1.47
CA THR A 135 -15.53 8.62 1.56
C THR A 135 -16.33 9.12 0.35
N LYS A 136 -17.05 10.23 0.55
CA LYS A 136 -17.73 10.97 -0.53
C LYS A 136 -16.77 11.88 -1.30
N SER A 137 -15.56 12.09 -0.80
CA SER A 137 -14.52 12.90 -1.45
C SER A 137 -13.81 12.08 -2.52
N ARG A 138 -13.82 12.57 -3.77
CA ARG A 138 -13.04 11.97 -4.86
C ARG A 138 -11.54 11.94 -4.51
N GLU A 139 -11.06 12.95 -3.81
CA GLU A 139 -9.64 13.13 -3.49
C GLU A 139 -9.17 12.12 -2.45
N ASP A 140 -9.93 11.96 -1.36
CA ASP A 140 -9.64 10.97 -0.33
C ASP A 140 -9.71 9.56 -0.91
N PHE A 141 -10.67 9.29 -1.81
CA PHE A 141 -10.79 7.99 -2.48
C PHE A 141 -9.56 7.68 -3.35
N ARG A 142 -9.07 8.64 -4.13
CA ARG A 142 -7.84 8.45 -4.94
C ARG A 142 -6.60 8.29 -4.09
N ARG A 143 -6.49 9.04 -2.98
CA ARG A 143 -5.41 8.87 -1.99
C ARG A 143 -5.42 7.46 -1.37
N ALA A 144 -6.60 6.94 -1.05
CA ALA A 144 -6.78 5.59 -0.55
C ALA A 144 -6.34 4.52 -1.57
N MET A 145 -6.64 4.72 -2.85
CA MET A 145 -6.19 3.84 -3.94
C MET A 145 -4.67 3.87 -4.12
N ALA A 146 -4.03 5.04 -4.07
CA ALA A 146 -2.57 5.16 -4.10
C ALA A 146 -1.91 4.46 -2.89
N GLU A 147 -2.48 4.60 -1.69
CA GLU A 147 -2.03 3.85 -0.51
C GLU A 147 -2.17 2.33 -0.71
N LEU A 148 -3.27 1.89 -1.31
CA LEU A 148 -3.49 0.48 -1.60
C LEU A 148 -2.46 -0.07 -2.60
N ILE A 149 -2.08 0.70 -3.62
CA ILE A 149 -0.97 0.34 -4.53
C ILE A 149 0.33 0.15 -3.76
N ARG A 150 0.71 1.09 -2.88
CA ARG A 150 1.92 0.95 -2.04
C ARG A 150 1.88 -0.31 -1.18
N ARG A 151 0.73 -0.62 -0.56
CA ARG A 151 0.55 -1.85 0.23
C ARG A 151 0.68 -3.11 -0.64
N CYS A 152 0.10 -3.11 -1.84
CA CYS A 152 0.23 -4.22 -2.79
C CYS A 152 1.68 -4.45 -3.22
N GLU A 153 2.42 -3.39 -3.61
CA GLU A 153 3.84 -3.48 -3.97
C GLU A 153 4.70 -4.02 -2.81
N GLY A 154 4.45 -3.57 -1.59
CA GLY A 154 5.21 -4.01 -0.42
C GLY A 154 4.93 -5.45 0.03
N ALA A 155 3.74 -5.99 -0.24
CA ALA A 155 3.30 -7.27 0.33
C ALA A 155 3.26 -8.43 -0.67
N LEU A 156 2.76 -8.20 -1.89
CA LEU A 156 2.37 -9.26 -2.82
C LEU A 156 3.54 -9.86 -3.63
N PRO A 157 4.49 -9.09 -4.18
CA PRO A 157 5.61 -9.64 -4.94
C PRO A 157 6.42 -10.68 -4.15
N PHE A 158 6.79 -10.37 -2.90
CA PHE A 158 7.54 -11.30 -2.04
C PHE A 158 6.80 -12.62 -1.81
N ARG A 159 5.46 -12.61 -1.77
CA ARG A 159 4.66 -13.84 -1.58
C ARG A 159 4.74 -14.73 -2.81
N ARG A 160 4.66 -14.14 -4.00
CA ARG A 160 4.88 -14.87 -5.25
C ARG A 160 6.29 -15.47 -5.29
N ASP A 161 7.32 -14.69 -4.93
CA ASP A 161 8.71 -15.16 -4.89
C ASP A 161 8.92 -16.30 -3.86
N ALA A 162 8.18 -16.25 -2.74
CA ALA A 162 8.14 -17.31 -1.75
C ALA A 162 7.32 -18.55 -2.20
N GLY A 163 6.77 -18.55 -3.42
CA GLY A 163 6.05 -19.68 -4.02
C GLY A 163 4.55 -19.71 -3.74
N TYR A 164 3.94 -18.62 -3.26
CA TYR A 164 2.48 -18.52 -3.20
C TYR A 164 1.87 -18.32 -4.59
N HIS A 165 0.64 -18.82 -4.77
CA HIS A 165 -0.26 -18.44 -5.84
C HIS A 165 -1.18 -17.32 -5.34
N VAL A 166 -1.08 -16.14 -5.95
CA VAL A 166 -1.82 -14.95 -5.53
C VAL A 166 -3.15 -14.89 -6.29
N ALA A 167 -4.27 -14.97 -5.59
CA ALA A 167 -5.59 -14.88 -6.18
C ALA A 167 -6.39 -13.72 -5.59
N PHE A 168 -7.16 -13.04 -6.43
CA PHE A 168 -8.04 -11.95 -5.99
C PHE A 168 -9.49 -12.40 -6.06
N ASN A 169 -10.15 -12.50 -4.90
CA ASN A 169 -11.58 -12.71 -4.80
C ASN A 169 -12.31 -11.36 -4.93
N LEU A 170 -12.88 -11.12 -6.11
CA LEU A 170 -13.64 -9.91 -6.42
C LEU A 170 -15.16 -10.17 -6.41
N THR A 171 -15.61 -11.24 -5.75
CA THR A 171 -17.04 -11.57 -5.66
C THR A 171 -17.83 -10.57 -4.82
N GLY A 172 -17.24 -10.12 -3.70
CA GLY A 172 -17.81 -9.13 -2.79
C GLY A 172 -17.10 -7.78 -2.89
N GLY A 173 -17.55 -6.79 -2.15
CA GLY A 173 -16.97 -5.44 -2.16
C GLY A 173 -17.81 -4.37 -2.85
N PHE A 174 -17.43 -3.11 -2.65
CA PHE A 174 -18.08 -1.98 -3.27
C PHE A 174 -17.60 -1.78 -4.72
N LYS A 175 -18.51 -1.36 -5.61
CA LYS A 175 -18.30 -1.34 -7.07
C LYS A 175 -17.06 -0.56 -7.52
N SER A 176 -16.80 0.62 -6.93
CA SER A 176 -15.63 1.42 -7.34
C SER A 176 -14.32 0.73 -6.98
N VAL A 177 -14.23 0.13 -5.79
CA VAL A 177 -13.06 -0.64 -5.34
C VAL A 177 -12.90 -1.90 -6.18
N GLN A 178 -13.99 -2.62 -6.51
CA GLN A 178 -13.92 -3.79 -7.39
C GLN A 178 -13.35 -3.45 -8.77
N GLY A 179 -13.85 -2.39 -9.41
CA GLY A 179 -13.37 -1.97 -10.73
C GLY A 179 -11.87 -1.60 -10.72
N PHE A 180 -11.43 -0.89 -9.68
CA PHE A 180 -10.01 -0.60 -9.48
C PHE A 180 -9.18 -1.87 -9.24
N MET A 181 -9.65 -2.75 -8.34
CA MET A 181 -8.94 -3.97 -7.97
C MET A 181 -8.81 -4.98 -9.11
N GLN A 182 -9.71 -4.93 -10.10
CA GLN A 182 -9.55 -5.71 -11.33
C GLN A 182 -8.34 -5.27 -12.15
N VAL A 183 -8.06 -3.97 -12.23
CA VAL A 183 -6.86 -3.45 -12.91
C VAL A 183 -5.61 -3.77 -12.10
N VAL A 184 -5.66 -3.54 -10.77
CA VAL A 184 -4.58 -3.92 -9.84
C VAL A 184 -4.26 -5.41 -9.94
N GLY A 185 -5.28 -6.26 -10.04
CA GLY A 185 -5.13 -7.71 -10.19
C GLY A 185 -4.27 -8.12 -11.38
N MET A 186 -4.31 -7.38 -12.50
CA MET A 186 -3.45 -7.65 -13.65
C MET A 186 -1.94 -7.50 -13.33
N PHE A 187 -1.61 -6.65 -12.37
CA PHE A 187 -0.23 -6.39 -11.98
C PHE A 187 0.26 -7.34 -10.88
N TYR A 188 -0.61 -7.77 -9.97
CA TYR A 188 -0.19 -8.50 -8.77
C TYR A 188 -0.76 -9.90 -8.62
N ALA A 189 -1.95 -10.19 -9.13
CA ALA A 189 -2.57 -11.50 -8.99
C ALA A 189 -2.11 -12.44 -10.11
N ASP A 190 -2.03 -13.73 -9.82
CA ASP A 190 -1.90 -14.79 -10.84
C ASP A 190 -3.26 -15.05 -11.50
N GLU A 191 -4.35 -14.90 -10.75
CA GLU A 191 -5.72 -14.90 -11.25
C GLU A 191 -6.65 -14.03 -10.39
N MET A 192 -7.74 -13.57 -10.97
CA MET A 192 -8.87 -12.97 -10.27
C MET A 192 -10.09 -13.86 -10.45
N PHE A 193 -11.00 -13.87 -9.49
CA PHE A 193 -12.25 -14.62 -9.63
C PHE A 193 -13.46 -13.92 -9.02
N TYR A 194 -14.63 -14.23 -9.57
CA TYR A 194 -15.94 -13.81 -9.08
C TYR A 194 -17.00 -14.85 -9.42
N ILE A 195 -18.15 -14.78 -8.74
CA ILE A 195 -19.29 -15.67 -8.98
C ILE A 195 -20.19 -15.07 -10.07
N PHE A 196 -20.59 -15.90 -11.04
CA PHE A 196 -21.55 -15.52 -12.07
C PHE A 196 -22.98 -15.51 -11.51
N GLU A 197 -23.72 -14.41 -11.75
CA GLU A 197 -24.97 -14.01 -11.05
C GLU A 197 -26.05 -15.08 -10.84
N THR A 198 -26.09 -16.15 -11.66
CA THR A 198 -27.15 -17.17 -11.63
C THR A 198 -26.64 -18.60 -11.39
N GLY A 199 -25.37 -18.80 -11.04
CA GLY A 199 -24.80 -20.13 -10.83
C GLY A 199 -23.77 -20.22 -9.69
N SER A 200 -23.41 -21.46 -9.34
CA SER A 200 -22.23 -21.76 -8.50
C SER A 200 -20.91 -21.72 -9.29
N SER A 201 -20.96 -21.35 -10.57
CA SER A 201 -19.82 -21.31 -11.46
C SER A 201 -18.97 -20.06 -11.19
N LEU A 202 -17.74 -20.31 -10.79
CA LEU A 202 -16.71 -19.30 -10.63
C LEU A 202 -16.12 -18.94 -11.99
N ILE A 203 -16.07 -17.65 -12.31
CA ILE A 203 -15.37 -17.14 -13.48
C ILE A 203 -13.99 -16.71 -13.02
N THR A 204 -12.95 -17.27 -13.64
CA THR A 204 -11.57 -16.84 -13.45
C THR A 204 -11.14 -15.93 -14.59
N ILE A 205 -10.47 -14.83 -14.25
CA ILE A 205 -9.75 -13.98 -15.20
C ILE A 205 -8.25 -14.20 -14.93
N PRO A 206 -7.51 -14.78 -15.89
CA PRO A 206 -6.07 -14.98 -15.72
C PRO A 206 -5.34 -13.65 -15.80
N ARG A 207 -4.16 -13.60 -15.18
CA ARG A 207 -3.25 -12.46 -15.35
C ARG A 207 -2.86 -12.29 -16.82
N LEU A 208 -3.04 -11.09 -17.35
CA LEU A 208 -2.56 -10.75 -18.68
C LEU A 208 -1.03 -10.53 -18.67
N PRO A 209 -0.30 -10.97 -19.72
CA PRO A 209 1.15 -10.84 -19.81
C PRO A 209 1.57 -9.40 -20.20
N ILE A 210 1.15 -8.41 -19.41
CA ILE A 210 1.45 -6.99 -19.62
C ILE A 210 2.73 -6.63 -18.88
N ARG A 211 3.61 -5.86 -19.53
CA ARG A 211 4.79 -5.24 -18.90
C ARG A 211 4.58 -3.74 -18.87
N LEU A 212 4.88 -3.13 -17.73
CA LEU A 212 4.87 -1.67 -17.58
C LEU A 212 6.24 -1.11 -17.92
N GLU A 213 6.26 -0.04 -18.71
CA GLU A 213 7.45 0.76 -18.96
C GLU A 213 7.55 1.83 -17.87
N THR A 214 8.18 1.48 -16.74
CA THR A 214 8.25 2.38 -15.58
C THR A 214 9.54 3.20 -15.54
N GLU A 215 10.66 2.57 -15.91
CA GLU A 215 11.98 3.20 -15.75
C GLU A 215 12.17 4.42 -16.65
N ALA A 216 11.78 4.34 -17.92
CA ALA A 216 11.94 5.46 -18.86
C ALA A 216 11.17 6.69 -18.38
N ILE A 217 9.90 6.50 -18.02
CA ILE A 217 9.02 7.57 -17.51
C ILE A 217 9.62 8.24 -16.25
N VAL A 218 10.08 7.44 -15.29
CA VAL A 218 10.68 7.97 -14.06
C VAL A 218 11.99 8.72 -14.35
N ARG A 219 12.81 8.23 -15.30
CA ARG A 219 14.09 8.85 -15.66
C ARG A 219 13.89 10.19 -16.37
N ASP A 220 12.95 10.26 -17.30
CA ASP A 220 12.69 11.47 -18.09
C ASP A 220 12.17 12.62 -17.21
N HIS A 221 11.56 12.30 -16.07
CA HIS A 221 11.03 13.27 -15.10
C HIS A 221 11.55 13.03 -13.68
N GLU A 222 12.84 12.71 -13.54
CA GLU A 222 13.48 12.27 -12.29
C GLU A 222 13.17 13.18 -11.08
N GLN A 223 13.41 14.49 -11.23
CA GLN A 223 13.28 15.45 -10.13
C GLN A 223 11.84 15.58 -9.61
N PRO A 224 10.82 15.84 -10.47
CA PRO A 224 9.43 15.77 -10.07
C PRO A 224 9.02 14.43 -9.43
N PHE A 225 9.36 13.29 -10.03
CA PHE A 225 8.99 11.98 -9.48
C PHE A 225 9.58 11.72 -8.10
N ARG A 226 10.85 12.06 -7.89
CA ARG A 226 11.50 11.96 -6.57
C ARG A 226 10.79 12.81 -5.53
N ARG A 227 10.43 14.05 -5.87
CA ARG A 227 9.74 14.96 -4.94
C ARG A 227 8.32 14.50 -4.63
N LEU A 228 7.53 14.19 -5.67
CA LEU A 228 6.14 13.72 -5.54
C LEU A 228 6.07 12.35 -4.85
N GLY A 229 6.96 11.42 -5.19
CA GLY A 229 7.08 10.09 -4.57
C GLY A 229 7.50 10.15 -3.10
N ASN A 230 8.27 11.19 -2.74
CA ASN A 230 8.51 11.53 -1.34
C ASN A 230 7.37 12.34 -0.69
N GLY A 231 6.20 12.48 -1.32
CA GLY A 231 5.02 13.12 -0.76
C GLY A 231 5.07 14.64 -0.72
N GLU A 232 5.91 15.30 -1.53
CA GLU A 232 5.72 16.72 -1.80
C GLU A 232 4.47 16.94 -2.67
N VAL A 233 3.85 18.10 -2.47
CA VAL A 233 2.86 18.68 -3.37
C VAL A 233 3.59 19.71 -4.22
N LEU A 234 3.49 19.59 -5.54
CA LEU A 234 4.18 20.47 -6.49
C LEU A 234 3.18 21.30 -7.29
N PRO A 235 3.54 22.50 -7.75
CA PRO A 235 2.74 23.20 -8.75
C PRO A 235 2.58 22.35 -10.02
N VAL A 236 1.38 22.33 -10.61
CA VAL A 236 1.09 21.62 -11.87
C VAL A 236 2.07 22.03 -12.97
N GLU A 237 2.46 23.31 -12.99
CA GLU A 237 3.47 23.88 -13.89
C GLU A 237 4.80 23.12 -13.90
N GLU A 238 5.25 22.64 -12.73
CA GLU A 238 6.49 21.88 -12.59
C GLU A 238 6.34 20.42 -13.05
N CYS A 239 5.10 19.96 -13.27
CA CYS A 239 4.76 18.58 -13.61
C CYS A 239 4.21 18.40 -15.03
N ARG A 240 4.08 19.47 -15.83
CA ARG A 240 3.40 19.49 -17.14
C ARG A 240 3.89 18.47 -18.17
N GLU A 241 5.13 18.01 -18.04
CA GLU A 241 5.70 17.02 -18.96
C GLU A 241 5.38 15.57 -18.54
N ILE A 242 4.92 15.36 -17.30
CA ILE A 242 4.47 14.05 -16.82
C ILE A 242 3.06 13.80 -17.39
N PRO A 243 2.77 12.59 -17.90
CA PRO A 243 1.42 12.24 -18.34
C PRO A 243 0.37 12.48 -17.25
N GLU A 244 -0.74 13.14 -17.61
CA GLU A 244 -1.80 13.55 -16.67
C GLU A 244 -2.39 12.38 -15.86
N ASP A 245 -2.46 11.18 -16.43
CA ASP A 245 -2.96 9.98 -15.75
C ASP A 245 -2.09 9.55 -14.55
N LEU A 246 -0.82 9.95 -14.54
CA LEU A 246 0.13 9.69 -13.45
C LEU A 246 0.06 10.76 -12.36
N LEU A 247 -0.70 11.82 -12.58
CA LEU A 247 -0.87 12.93 -11.66
C LEU A 247 -2.28 12.95 -11.07
N PHE A 248 -2.35 13.45 -9.86
CA PHE A 248 -3.58 13.86 -9.23
C PHE A 248 -3.52 15.35 -8.97
N GLU A 249 -4.27 16.11 -9.77
CA GLU A 249 -4.29 17.56 -9.74
C GLU A 249 -5.49 18.08 -8.93
N VAL A 250 -5.22 19.01 -8.02
CA VAL A 250 -6.21 19.75 -7.25
C VAL A 250 -5.84 21.22 -7.34
N ASP A 251 -6.72 22.03 -7.91
CA ASP A 251 -6.48 23.45 -8.21
C ASP A 251 -5.17 23.69 -9.01
N SER A 252 -4.14 24.27 -8.39
CA SER A 252 -2.84 24.55 -9.02
C SER A 252 -1.74 23.57 -8.60
N ASP A 253 -2.09 22.56 -7.82
CA ASP A 253 -1.18 21.65 -7.16
C ASP A 253 -1.34 20.21 -7.68
N ALA A 254 -0.26 19.44 -7.67
CA ALA A 254 -0.18 18.07 -8.16
C ALA A 254 0.51 17.14 -7.14
N THR A 255 -0.01 15.93 -7.02
CA THR A 255 0.62 14.77 -6.38
C THR A 255 0.67 13.58 -7.35
N LEU A 256 1.36 12.48 -7.02
CA LEU A 256 1.20 11.24 -7.80
C LEU A 256 -0.24 10.74 -7.70
N SER A 257 -0.79 10.29 -8.83
CA SER A 257 -2.00 9.47 -8.84
C SER A 257 -1.70 8.06 -8.31
N GLU A 258 -2.73 7.23 -8.21
CA GLU A 258 -2.60 5.80 -7.96
C GLU A 258 -1.72 5.09 -9.01
N TRP A 259 -1.73 5.54 -10.26
CA TRP A 259 -0.88 4.99 -11.33
C TRP A 259 0.51 5.61 -11.33
N GLY A 260 0.63 6.91 -11.03
CA GLY A 260 1.92 7.55 -10.80
C GLY A 260 2.69 6.89 -9.66
N GLU A 261 1.99 6.51 -8.59
CA GLU A 261 2.54 5.76 -7.48
C GLU A 261 3.02 4.37 -7.93
N LEU A 262 2.24 3.64 -8.73
CA LEU A 262 2.66 2.35 -9.30
C LEU A 262 3.94 2.47 -10.13
N ILE A 263 4.00 3.49 -11.00
CA ILE A 263 5.17 3.77 -11.84
C ILE A 263 6.39 4.12 -10.96
N TRP A 264 6.20 4.97 -9.97
CA TRP A 264 7.25 5.38 -9.03
C TRP A 264 7.80 4.19 -8.24
N GLN A 265 6.96 3.41 -7.56
CA GLN A 265 7.37 2.26 -6.73
C GLN A 265 8.17 1.22 -7.53
N ARG A 266 7.87 1.04 -8.82
CA ARG A 266 8.61 0.11 -9.69
C ARG A 266 9.86 0.70 -10.32
N GLY A 267 9.88 2.02 -10.55
CA GLY A 267 11.00 2.71 -11.21
C GLY A 267 12.07 3.22 -10.25
N GLU A 268 11.70 3.58 -9.01
CA GLU A 268 12.58 4.29 -8.08
C GLU A 268 13.84 3.48 -7.76
N LYS A 269 13.71 2.16 -7.55
CA LYS A 269 14.86 1.31 -7.20
C LYS A 269 15.90 1.32 -8.32
N ALA A 270 15.47 1.20 -9.58
CA ALA A 270 16.36 1.18 -10.73
C ALA A 270 17.09 2.53 -10.89
N LEU A 271 16.35 3.63 -10.71
CA LEU A 271 16.91 4.99 -10.72
C LEU A 271 17.94 5.18 -9.58
N TYR A 272 17.56 4.83 -8.36
CA TYR A 272 18.35 5.08 -7.15
C TYR A 272 19.59 4.20 -7.06
N SER A 273 19.57 3.05 -7.72
CA SER A 273 20.68 2.09 -7.70
C SER A 273 21.75 2.36 -8.77
N GLU A 274 21.50 3.25 -9.72
CA GLU A 274 22.37 3.43 -10.90
C GLU A 274 23.59 4.31 -10.62
N LYS A 275 23.37 5.47 -10.02
CA LYS A 275 24.39 6.50 -9.78
C LYS A 275 24.02 7.37 -8.58
N LEU A 276 24.99 8.13 -8.07
CA LEU A 276 24.66 9.24 -7.16
C LEU A 276 23.83 10.25 -7.95
N LEU A 277 22.58 10.45 -7.55
CA LEU A 277 21.65 11.35 -8.23
C LEU A 277 21.99 12.80 -7.93
N GLU A 278 21.52 13.74 -8.76
CA GLU A 278 21.70 15.16 -8.45
C GLU A 278 20.85 15.57 -7.24
N PRO A 279 21.30 16.54 -6.44
CA PRO A 279 20.58 16.94 -5.23
C PRO A 279 19.19 17.49 -5.56
N LEU A 280 18.22 17.16 -4.71
CA LEU A 280 16.93 17.86 -4.66
C LEU A 280 17.10 19.28 -4.07
N PRO A 281 16.12 20.19 -4.26
CA PRO A 281 16.17 21.55 -3.72
C PRO A 281 16.57 21.61 -2.24
N GLY A 282 17.31 22.65 -1.85
CA GLY A 282 17.81 22.83 -0.48
C GLY A 282 19.10 22.08 -0.16
N LEU A 283 19.57 21.17 -1.04
CA LEU A 283 20.86 20.51 -0.91
C LEU A 283 21.87 20.96 -1.97
N ARG A 284 23.15 20.89 -1.61
CA ARG A 284 24.27 20.90 -2.56
C ARG A 284 25.32 19.90 -2.10
N TYR A 285 25.94 19.23 -3.05
CA TYR A 285 27.02 18.28 -2.78
C TYR A 285 28.37 18.94 -2.95
N SER A 286 29.23 18.83 -1.95
CA SER A 286 30.62 19.27 -2.06
C SER A 286 31.40 18.41 -3.08
N PRO A 287 32.46 18.94 -3.71
CA PRO A 287 33.33 18.13 -4.56
C PRO A 287 33.98 16.97 -3.81
N ASN A 288 34.23 17.14 -2.49
CA ASN A 288 34.81 16.10 -1.65
C ASN A 288 33.83 14.93 -1.46
N PHE A 289 32.57 15.22 -1.10
CA PHE A 289 31.53 14.22 -0.95
C PHE A 289 31.36 13.38 -2.22
N ARG A 290 31.22 14.03 -3.38
CA ARG A 290 31.09 13.33 -4.68
C ARG A 290 32.27 12.39 -4.95
N LYS A 291 33.50 12.87 -4.76
CA LYS A 291 34.72 12.05 -4.93
C LYS A 291 34.75 10.87 -3.97
N LYS A 292 34.28 11.05 -2.73
CA LYS A 292 34.29 9.99 -1.72
C LYS A 292 33.26 8.91 -2.04
N VAL A 293 32.03 9.28 -2.40
CA VAL A 293 31.00 8.32 -2.84
C VAL A 293 31.49 7.49 -4.02
N GLN A 294 32.14 8.11 -5.01
CA GLN A 294 32.73 7.39 -6.15
C GLN A 294 33.82 6.38 -5.72
N ARG A 295 34.66 6.75 -4.75
CA ARG A 295 35.72 5.87 -4.21
C ARG A 295 35.18 4.71 -3.38
N LEU A 296 34.03 4.88 -2.72
CA LEU A 296 33.43 3.85 -1.88
C LEU A 296 32.95 2.62 -2.66
N LYS A 297 32.73 2.74 -3.98
CA LYS A 297 32.25 1.65 -4.85
C LYS A 297 31.08 0.89 -4.22
N LEU A 298 30.06 1.65 -3.81
CA LEU A 298 28.88 1.11 -3.15
C LEU A 298 28.19 0.08 -4.05
N SER A 299 27.63 -0.97 -3.42
CA SER A 299 26.71 -1.86 -4.12
C SER A 299 25.46 -1.09 -4.57
N PRO A 300 24.73 -1.56 -5.60
CA PRO A 300 23.49 -0.95 -6.06
C PRO A 300 22.50 -0.66 -4.92
N ASP A 301 22.26 -1.61 -4.02
CA ASP A 301 21.35 -1.42 -2.89
C ASP A 301 21.86 -0.35 -1.89
N ARG A 302 23.18 -0.30 -1.59
CA ARG A 302 23.72 0.74 -0.70
C ARG A 302 23.67 2.13 -1.33
N LEU A 303 23.86 2.21 -2.65
CA LEU A 303 23.72 3.46 -3.39
C LEU A 303 22.27 3.94 -3.39
N ALA A 304 21.31 3.02 -3.54
CA ALA A 304 19.90 3.35 -3.46
C ALA A 304 19.52 3.93 -2.09
N THR A 305 19.92 3.27 -1.00
CA THR A 305 19.69 3.79 0.35
C THR A 305 20.34 5.17 0.56
N LEU A 306 21.54 5.40 0.01
CA LEU A 306 22.17 6.71 0.09
C LEU A 306 21.35 7.80 -0.62
N ASN A 307 20.86 7.52 -1.84
CA ASN A 307 20.00 8.46 -2.57
C ASN A 307 18.67 8.72 -1.83
N GLU A 308 18.01 7.69 -1.28
CA GLU A 308 16.81 7.85 -0.43
C GLU A 308 17.06 8.76 0.78
N ARG A 309 18.22 8.60 1.43
CA ARG A 309 18.61 9.39 2.60
C ARG A 309 18.89 10.84 2.22
N LEU A 310 19.51 11.09 1.08
CA LEU A 310 19.74 12.43 0.56
C LEU A 310 18.41 13.13 0.20
N ASP A 311 17.43 12.41 -0.34
CA ASP A 311 16.11 12.97 -0.63
C ASP A 311 15.32 13.28 0.64
N SER A 312 15.38 12.36 1.62
CA SER A 312 14.84 12.58 2.96
C SER A 312 15.47 13.81 3.62
N LEU A 313 16.79 13.94 3.54
CA LEU A 313 17.53 15.08 4.08
C LEU A 313 17.12 16.39 3.39
N SER A 314 16.95 16.41 2.07
CA SER A 314 16.47 17.59 1.33
C SER A 314 15.12 18.10 1.88
N LEU A 315 14.22 17.19 2.22
CA LEU A 315 12.91 17.55 2.77
C LEU A 315 13.03 18.05 4.21
N THR A 316 13.86 17.41 5.03
CA THR A 316 14.08 17.81 6.42
C THR A 316 14.72 19.20 6.51
N VAL A 317 15.78 19.49 5.75
CA VAL A 317 16.45 20.80 5.80
C VAL A 317 15.59 21.95 5.25
N ARG A 318 14.62 21.62 4.37
CA ARG A 318 13.61 22.58 3.88
C ARG A 318 12.38 22.70 4.79
N GLY A 319 12.35 21.99 5.92
CA GLY A 319 11.19 21.97 6.83
C GLY A 319 9.92 21.34 6.23
N LYS A 320 10.05 20.56 5.15
CA LYS A 320 8.93 19.88 4.47
C LYS A 320 8.55 18.56 5.17
N LYS A 321 9.50 17.93 5.85
CA LYS A 321 9.27 16.72 6.66
C LYS A 321 9.94 16.81 8.02
N PRO A 322 9.38 16.18 9.07
CA PRO A 322 10.04 16.08 10.36
C PRO A 322 11.34 15.28 10.23
N ASN A 323 12.27 15.51 11.16
CA ASN A 323 13.45 14.68 11.30
C ASN A 323 13.05 13.28 11.78
N LEU A 324 13.16 12.29 10.90
CA LEU A 324 12.83 10.90 11.21
C LEU A 324 13.95 10.24 12.01
N SER A 325 13.61 9.31 12.91
CA SER A 325 14.61 8.58 13.72
C SER A 325 15.64 7.82 12.88
N GLY A 326 15.25 7.34 11.69
CA GLY A 326 16.17 6.68 10.75
C GLY A 326 17.09 7.61 9.97
N LEU A 327 16.86 8.92 10.02
CA LEU A 327 17.77 9.95 9.49
C LEU A 327 18.63 10.56 10.61
N ASP A 328 18.08 10.74 11.82
CA ASP A 328 18.78 11.31 12.98
C ASP A 328 19.58 12.60 12.63
N PHE A 329 18.94 13.51 11.88
CA PHE A 329 19.57 14.76 11.48
C PHE A 329 19.74 15.70 12.68
N LYS A 330 20.99 15.96 13.07
CA LYS A 330 21.29 16.71 14.29
C LYS A 330 22.55 17.54 14.17
N GLN A 331 22.62 18.57 15.00
CA GLN A 331 23.81 19.39 15.13
C GLN A 331 24.92 18.60 15.83
N LEU A 332 26.15 18.72 15.33
CA LEU A 332 27.33 18.17 15.97
C LEU A 332 27.55 18.85 17.33
N ARG A 333 27.96 18.06 18.33
CA ARG A 333 28.42 18.61 19.60
C ARG A 333 29.81 19.20 19.37
N SER A 334 29.98 20.49 19.67
CA SER A 334 31.23 21.25 19.43
C SER A 334 31.54 21.44 17.93
N ASN A 335 32.82 21.47 17.54
CA ASN A 335 33.26 21.64 16.16
C ASN A 335 34.30 20.57 15.76
N PRO A 336 33.97 19.27 15.86
CA PRO A 336 34.94 18.19 15.72
C PRO A 336 35.39 17.96 14.27
N LYS A 337 34.63 18.45 13.29
CA LYS A 337 34.89 18.27 11.86
C LYS A 337 34.54 19.54 11.05
N PRO A 338 35.30 20.63 11.17
CA PRO A 338 35.08 21.81 10.33
C PRO A 338 35.19 21.45 8.83
N PRO A 339 34.34 22.00 7.94
CA PRO A 339 33.31 23.02 8.21
C PRO A 339 31.95 22.44 8.66
N SER A 340 31.81 21.12 8.73
CA SER A 340 30.54 20.47 9.03
C SER A 340 30.04 20.82 10.43
N THR A 341 28.77 21.17 10.51
CA THR A 341 28.06 21.55 11.74
C THR A 341 26.96 20.56 12.10
N HIS A 342 26.56 19.70 11.18
CA HIS A 342 25.49 18.72 11.36
C HIS A 342 25.91 17.35 10.82
N GLU A 343 25.23 16.32 11.30
CA GLU A 343 25.33 14.96 10.81
C GLU A 343 23.95 14.30 10.67
N CYS A 344 23.87 13.24 9.86
CA CYS A 344 22.73 12.32 9.81
C CYS A 344 23.16 10.90 9.44
N ASP A 345 22.36 9.92 9.85
CA ASP A 345 22.55 8.51 9.57
C ASP A 345 22.21 8.16 8.12
N VAL A 346 22.90 7.15 7.59
CA VAL A 346 22.66 6.64 6.22
C VAL A 346 22.15 5.21 6.27
N TRP A 347 22.97 4.29 6.80
CA TRP A 347 22.66 2.87 6.90
C TRP A 347 22.54 2.46 8.37
N SER A 348 21.68 1.47 8.65
CA SER A 348 21.53 0.93 10.01
C SER A 348 22.65 -0.04 10.40
N ASP A 349 23.38 -0.56 9.42
CA ASP A 349 24.43 -1.59 9.60
C ASP A 349 25.85 -1.07 9.37
N ASP A 350 26.02 0.24 9.15
CA ASP A 350 27.30 0.89 8.88
C ASP A 350 27.37 2.20 9.67
N GLU A 351 28.47 2.39 10.40
CA GLU A 351 28.69 3.56 11.25
C GLU A 351 28.94 4.85 10.47
N ARG A 352 28.96 4.80 9.13
CA ARG A 352 29.11 5.98 8.28
C ARG A 352 27.90 6.91 8.34
N ARG A 353 28.18 8.20 8.57
CA ARG A 353 27.23 9.32 8.61
C ARG A 353 27.51 10.31 7.49
N LEU A 354 26.48 11.02 7.06
CA LEU A 354 26.63 12.22 6.25
C LEU A 354 26.97 13.40 7.16
N PHE A 355 27.92 14.22 6.75
CA PHE A 355 28.28 15.46 7.43
C PHE A 355 28.00 16.65 6.52
N GLY A 356 27.55 17.76 7.10
CA GLY A 356 27.26 18.96 6.32
C GLY A 356 27.12 20.23 7.14
N HIS A 357 26.94 21.35 6.45
CA HIS A 357 26.72 22.66 7.06
C HIS A 357 25.78 23.52 6.22
N TYR A 358 25.26 24.61 6.81
CA TYR A 358 24.43 25.57 6.09
C TYR A 358 25.27 26.68 5.47
N GLU A 359 25.05 26.94 4.18
CA GLU A 359 25.42 28.17 3.49
C GLU A 359 24.13 28.95 3.17
N GLY A 360 23.77 29.91 4.02
CA GLY A 360 22.47 30.58 3.93
C GLY A 360 21.33 29.57 4.15
N SER A 361 20.44 29.45 3.17
CA SER A 361 19.31 28.50 3.19
C SER A 361 19.62 27.14 2.55
N THR A 362 20.83 26.93 2.04
CA THR A 362 21.23 25.66 1.41
C THR A 362 22.08 24.83 2.36
N PHE A 363 21.76 23.55 2.51
CA PHE A 363 22.58 22.62 3.25
C PHE A 363 23.60 21.95 2.32
N ILE A 364 24.88 22.13 2.62
CA ILE A 364 26.00 21.54 1.90
C ILE A 364 26.32 20.19 2.52
N VAL A 365 26.24 19.12 1.73
CA VAL A 365 26.72 17.79 2.11
C VAL A 365 28.23 17.75 1.85
N ASP A 366 29.00 17.80 2.93
CA ASP A 366 30.46 17.93 2.92
C ASP A 366 31.16 16.60 2.70
N ASP A 367 30.68 15.56 3.39
CA ASP A 367 31.41 14.30 3.53
C ASP A 367 30.51 13.11 3.93
N ILE A 368 31.02 11.90 3.72
CA ILE A 368 30.47 10.65 4.24
C ILE A 368 31.59 9.84 4.92
N GLU A 369 31.52 9.67 6.23
CA GLU A 369 32.60 9.09 7.03
C GLU A 369 32.08 8.40 8.28
N ARG A 370 32.90 7.57 8.95
CA ARG A 370 32.51 6.96 10.23
C ARG A 370 32.12 8.06 11.22
N GLY A 371 31.08 7.78 12.01
CA GLY A 371 30.57 8.66 13.05
C GLY A 371 31.66 9.11 14.03
N LEU A 372 31.49 10.32 14.55
CA LEU A 372 32.38 10.90 15.55
C LEU A 372 31.87 10.42 16.91
N HIS A 373 32.60 9.50 17.55
CA HIS A 373 32.26 8.99 18.89
C HIS A 373 32.32 10.07 19.95
#